data_AF-A0A955CDS3-F1
#
_entry.id   AF-A0A955CDS3-F1
#
_cell.length_a   1.000
_cell.length_b   1.000
_cell.length_c   1.000
_cell.angle_alpha   90.00
_cell.angle_beta   90.00
_cell.angle_gamma   90.00
#
_symmetry.space_group_name_H-M   'P 1'
#
loop_
_entity.id
_entity.type
_entity.pdbx_description
1 polymer ?
#
loop_
_entity_poly.entity_id
_entity_poly.type
_entity_poly.pdbx_seq_one_letter_code
_entity_poly.pdbx_strand_id
1 'polypeptide(L)'
;MAESPFLPVFFYHARRRVLVGVLDTPLEIGRQREGEPTPAVRLDRQDGARIIVAPIDDVEISRSHVGLRPIDEATFEVQNLSRTLPLKIASQADLSPGETRLLAPPALLQFGSYAVRVDPAEQLDESLELEGLPERTAPPGAGIFGFGTPGAAAAPPTPPIRISSSGTFDESSLLQWLETVMGVFQSAANSHDFPMQAARAVVNIVGLDTAAMLRCSATGGWATEALHSNLGDAQASSWLPSQTLLSRVHRERRTFRHVPSMGSDTPRSLQDVCALVAAPILDGAGEVIGALYGDRRLTVASS
;
A
#
# COMPACT_ATOMS: atom_id res chain seq x y z
N MET A 1 -7.89 4.80 24.77
CA MET A 1 -8.38 5.28 23.47
C MET A 1 -8.44 4.07 22.59
N ALA A 2 -9.63 3.66 22.15
CA ALA A 2 -9.78 2.50 21.27
C ALA A 2 -9.18 2.86 19.90
N GLU A 3 -8.33 1.98 19.39
CA GLU A 3 -7.71 2.09 18.07
C GLU A 3 -8.82 2.08 17.02
N SER A 4 -8.84 3.05 16.10
CA SER A 4 -9.82 3.07 15.02
C SER A 4 -9.51 1.91 14.06
N PRO A 5 -10.50 1.10 13.68
CA PRO A 5 -10.26 -0.06 12.82
C PRO A 5 -9.86 0.38 11.41
N PHE A 6 -8.92 -0.34 10.79
CA PHE A 6 -8.46 -0.08 9.42
C PHE A 6 -8.99 -1.16 8.48
N LEU A 7 -10.25 -1.05 8.05
CA LEU A 7 -10.81 -1.99 7.05
C LEU A 7 -10.46 -1.51 5.62
N PRO A 8 -9.80 -2.33 4.78
CA PRO A 8 -9.56 -1.98 3.38
C PRO A 8 -10.87 -1.84 2.59
N VAL A 9 -10.97 -0.80 1.77
CA VAL A 9 -12.15 -0.54 0.93
C VAL A 9 -11.75 -0.38 -0.53
N PHE A 10 -12.43 -1.13 -1.40
CA PHE A 10 -12.19 -1.16 -2.84
C PHE A 10 -13.42 -0.69 -3.60
N PHE A 11 -13.21 0.21 -4.56
CA PHE A 11 -14.27 0.81 -5.36
C PHE A 11 -14.16 0.33 -6.80
N TYR A 12 -15.27 -0.05 -7.41
CA TYR A 12 -15.34 -0.59 -8.76
C TYR A 12 -16.37 0.14 -9.61
N HIS A 13 -16.08 0.25 -10.90
CA HIS A 13 -17.00 0.66 -11.96
C HIS A 13 -16.90 -0.36 -13.09
N ALA A 14 -18.04 -0.93 -13.51
CA ALA A 14 -18.09 -1.97 -14.56
C ALA A 14 -17.11 -3.13 -14.31
N ARG A 15 -17.00 -3.58 -13.04
CA ARG A 15 -16.07 -4.62 -12.55
C ARG A 15 -14.58 -4.27 -12.63
N ARG A 16 -14.22 -3.07 -13.09
CA ARG A 16 -12.85 -2.54 -13.02
C ARG A 16 -12.70 -1.73 -11.73
N ARG A 17 -11.63 -1.99 -10.98
CA ARG A 17 -11.32 -1.20 -9.78
C ARG A 17 -10.92 0.22 -10.18
N VAL A 18 -11.51 1.22 -9.53
CA VAL A 18 -11.30 2.66 -9.82
C VAL A 18 -10.63 3.41 -8.68
N LEU A 19 -10.80 2.96 -7.44
CA LEU A 19 -10.18 3.58 -6.27
C LEU A 19 -9.97 2.53 -5.18
N VAL A 20 -9.00 2.80 -4.31
CA VAL A 20 -8.76 2.06 -3.06
C VAL A 20 -8.63 3.06 -1.92
N GLY A 21 -9.16 2.70 -0.77
CA GLY A 21 -9.03 3.47 0.45
C GLY A 21 -9.13 2.57 1.67
N VAL A 22 -9.30 3.23 2.81
CA VAL A 22 -9.48 2.60 4.12
C VAL A 22 -10.73 3.16 4.78
N LEU A 23 -11.44 2.33 5.55
CA LEU A 23 -12.56 2.73 6.39
C LEU A 23 -12.05 3.01 7.80
N ASP A 24 -11.25 4.05 7.91
CA ASP A 24 -10.66 4.59 9.15
C ASP A 24 -11.56 5.65 9.81
N THR A 25 -12.43 6.26 9.00
CA THR A 25 -13.37 7.31 9.35
C THR A 25 -14.69 7.10 8.61
N PRO A 26 -15.83 7.69 9.00
CA PRO A 26 -17.05 7.58 8.23
C PRO A 26 -16.87 8.02 6.76
N LEU A 27 -17.27 7.17 5.81
CA LEU A 27 -17.17 7.43 4.38
C LEU A 27 -18.55 7.73 3.80
N GLU A 28 -18.66 8.84 3.09
CA GLU A 28 -19.82 9.19 2.26
C GLU A 28 -19.48 8.96 0.78
N ILE A 29 -20.15 8.02 0.13
CA ILE A 29 -19.84 7.56 -1.22
C ILE A 29 -20.97 7.96 -2.17
N GLY A 30 -20.61 8.54 -3.32
CA GLY A 30 -21.59 8.87 -4.35
C GLY A 30 -20.98 9.51 -5.59
N ARG A 31 -21.84 10.07 -6.44
CA ARG A 31 -21.38 10.86 -7.59
C ARG A 31 -21.00 12.30 -7.22
N GLN A 32 -20.25 12.91 -8.11
CA GLN A 32 -19.75 14.29 -8.02
C GLN A 32 -20.88 15.32 -7.80
N ARG A 33 -20.59 16.33 -6.96
CA ARG A 33 -21.37 17.57 -6.81
C ARG A 33 -20.70 18.72 -7.53
N GLU A 34 -21.44 19.79 -7.72
CA GLU A 34 -20.90 21.02 -8.32
C GLU A 34 -19.74 21.57 -7.48
N GLY A 35 -18.63 21.88 -8.15
CA GLY A 35 -17.39 22.35 -7.52
C GLY A 35 -16.50 21.25 -6.93
N GLU A 36 -16.90 19.97 -6.97
CA GLU A 36 -16.05 18.86 -6.54
C GLU A 36 -15.06 18.43 -7.64
N PRO A 37 -13.88 17.90 -7.28
CA PRO A 37 -12.92 17.35 -8.24
C PRO A 37 -13.48 16.15 -9.02
N THR A 38 -12.83 15.85 -10.14
CA THR A 38 -13.20 14.72 -11.00
C THR A 38 -12.98 13.37 -10.31
N PRO A 39 -13.91 12.40 -10.47
CA PRO A 39 -13.73 11.05 -9.95
C PRO A 39 -12.58 10.29 -10.66
N ALA A 40 -12.01 9.24 -10.06
CA ALA A 40 -12.31 8.72 -8.73
C ALA A 40 -11.37 9.31 -7.66
N VAL A 41 -11.92 9.84 -6.55
CA VAL A 41 -11.11 10.57 -5.56
C VAL A 41 -11.71 10.50 -4.14
N ARG A 42 -10.82 10.50 -3.13
CA ARG A 42 -11.15 10.66 -1.72
C ARG A 42 -10.86 12.10 -1.28
N LEU A 43 -11.80 12.70 -0.55
CA LEU A 43 -11.69 14.03 0.04
C LEU A 43 -11.89 13.92 1.55
N ASP A 44 -10.82 14.09 2.32
CA ASP A 44 -10.90 14.10 3.78
C ASP A 44 -11.58 15.38 4.29
N ARG A 45 -12.41 15.23 5.32
CA ARG A 45 -13.15 16.29 6.01
C ARG A 45 -12.94 16.15 7.52
N GLN A 46 -13.37 17.15 8.30
CA GLN A 46 -13.26 17.11 9.76
C GLN A 46 -14.02 15.92 10.39
N ASP A 47 -15.19 15.57 9.84
CA ASP A 47 -16.09 14.56 10.41
C ASP A 47 -16.16 13.25 9.59
N GLY A 48 -15.21 13.00 8.69
CA GLY A 48 -15.27 11.86 7.78
C GLY A 48 -14.48 12.07 6.49
N ALA A 49 -14.75 11.23 5.50
CA ALA A 49 -14.25 11.45 4.15
C ALA A 49 -15.36 11.26 3.12
N ARG A 50 -15.23 11.94 1.98
CA ARG A 50 -16.12 11.77 0.84
C ARG A 50 -15.40 11.05 -0.28
N ILE A 51 -16.04 10.02 -0.81
CA ILE A 51 -15.54 9.25 -1.94
C ILE A 51 -16.41 9.53 -3.16
N ILE A 52 -15.80 10.16 -4.16
CA ILE A 52 -16.44 10.48 -5.43
C ILE A 52 -16.07 9.37 -6.41
N VAL A 53 -17.03 8.52 -6.76
CA VAL A 53 -16.79 7.38 -7.67
C VAL A 53 -17.26 7.63 -9.09
N ALA A 54 -18.23 8.53 -9.28
CA ALA A 54 -18.92 8.76 -10.54
C ALA A 54 -19.04 10.25 -10.88
N PRO A 55 -19.07 10.62 -12.17
CA PRO A 55 -19.13 12.01 -12.60
C PRO A 55 -20.52 12.63 -12.36
N ILE A 56 -20.62 13.95 -12.49
CA ILE A 56 -21.84 14.70 -12.13
C ILE A 56 -23.06 14.35 -13.00
N ASP A 57 -22.82 13.88 -14.22
CA ASP A 57 -23.81 13.50 -15.23
C ASP A 57 -24.27 12.04 -15.13
N ASP A 58 -23.58 11.21 -14.33
CA ASP A 58 -23.96 9.82 -14.09
C ASP A 58 -25.16 9.73 -13.12
N VAL A 59 -26.36 9.72 -13.69
CA VAL A 59 -27.62 9.72 -12.93
C VAL A 59 -27.97 8.36 -12.32
N GLU A 60 -27.21 7.28 -12.62
CA GLU A 60 -27.43 5.96 -12.02
C GLU A 60 -27.08 5.95 -10.52
N ILE A 61 -26.31 6.93 -10.06
CA ILE A 61 -25.89 7.05 -8.67
C ILE A 61 -26.41 8.35 -8.05
N SER A 62 -26.80 8.27 -6.78
CA SER A 62 -27.13 9.44 -5.98
C SER A 62 -25.87 10.23 -5.61
N ARG A 63 -26.00 11.54 -5.40
CA ARG A 63 -24.89 12.39 -4.91
C ARG A 63 -24.35 11.91 -3.56
N SER A 64 -25.21 11.25 -2.78
CA SER A 64 -24.89 10.48 -1.57
C SER A 64 -25.66 9.17 -1.72
N HIS A 65 -24.95 8.06 -1.87
CA HIS A 65 -25.55 6.75 -2.14
C HIS A 65 -25.27 5.77 -1.01
N VAL A 66 -24.01 5.65 -0.60
CA VAL A 66 -23.60 4.71 0.46
C VAL A 66 -22.89 5.48 1.56
N GLY A 67 -23.32 5.25 2.80
CA GLY A 67 -22.59 5.65 4.00
C GLY A 67 -21.93 4.41 4.60
N LEU A 68 -20.64 4.48 4.87
CA LEU A 68 -19.92 3.46 5.64
C LEU A 68 -19.43 4.08 6.93
N ARG A 69 -19.59 3.38 8.04
CA ARG A 69 -19.04 3.83 9.33
C ARG A 69 -18.33 2.67 10.03
N PRO A 70 -17.04 2.83 10.38
CA PRO A 70 -16.36 1.82 11.18
C PRO A 70 -17.03 1.71 12.56
N ILE A 71 -17.21 0.49 13.05
CA ILE A 71 -17.69 0.22 14.42
C ILE A 71 -16.54 -0.40 15.23
N ASP A 72 -15.97 -1.49 14.73
CA ASP A 72 -14.80 -2.17 15.26
C ASP A 72 -14.03 -2.87 14.12
N GLU A 73 -13.02 -3.69 14.46
CA GLU A 73 -12.18 -4.38 13.47
C GLU A 73 -12.90 -5.50 12.70
N ALA A 74 -14.04 -5.96 13.19
CA ALA A 74 -14.79 -7.08 12.62
C ALA A 74 -16.12 -6.66 11.99
N THR A 75 -16.59 -5.45 12.28
CA THR A 75 -17.89 -4.95 11.87
C THR A 75 -17.88 -3.48 11.48
N PHE A 76 -18.70 -3.16 10.51
CA PHE A 76 -18.96 -1.80 10.08
C PHE A 76 -20.44 -1.62 9.79
N GLU A 77 -20.89 -0.39 9.91
CA GLU A 77 -22.25 -0.02 9.55
C GLU A 77 -22.30 0.45 8.10
N VAL A 78 -23.30 -0.05 7.37
CA VAL A 78 -23.70 0.42 6.06
C VAL A 78 -25.03 1.14 6.16
N GLN A 79 -25.11 2.33 5.57
CA GLN A 79 -26.35 3.06 5.38
C GLN A 79 -26.59 3.32 3.90
N ASN A 80 -27.81 3.06 3.44
CA ASN A 80 -28.25 3.53 2.13
C ASN A 80 -28.67 5.00 2.23
N LEU A 81 -27.81 5.91 1.76
CA LEU A 81 -28.07 7.36 1.73
C LEU A 81 -28.91 7.79 0.52
N SER A 82 -29.15 6.89 -0.42
CA SER A 82 -30.01 7.15 -1.57
C SER A 82 -31.45 7.32 -1.12
N ARG A 83 -32.18 8.24 -1.76
CA ARG A 83 -33.61 8.47 -1.50
C ARG A 83 -34.53 7.59 -2.34
N THR A 84 -33.99 7.00 -3.41
CA THR A 84 -34.79 6.36 -4.46
C THR A 84 -34.28 4.98 -4.84
N LEU A 85 -32.96 4.74 -4.75
CA LEU A 85 -32.33 3.52 -5.24
C LEU A 85 -31.97 2.59 -4.08
N PRO A 86 -32.24 1.28 -4.18
CA PRO A 86 -31.78 0.31 -3.19
C PRO A 86 -30.28 0.05 -3.34
N LEU A 87 -29.66 -0.40 -2.24
CA LEU A 87 -28.27 -0.85 -2.21
C LEU A 87 -28.26 -2.38 -2.12
N LYS A 88 -27.68 -3.03 -3.12
CA LYS A 88 -27.62 -4.50 -3.18
C LYS A 88 -26.45 -5.02 -2.36
N ILE A 89 -26.67 -6.10 -1.61
CA ILE A 89 -25.62 -6.76 -0.83
C ILE A 89 -25.46 -8.18 -1.38
N ALA A 90 -24.27 -8.55 -1.86
CA ALA A 90 -24.08 -9.79 -2.63
C ALA A 90 -24.50 -11.09 -1.90
N SER A 91 -24.52 -11.09 -0.57
CA SER A 91 -24.81 -12.24 0.28
C SER A 91 -26.04 -12.06 1.18
N GLN A 92 -26.77 -10.94 1.07
CA GLN A 92 -27.88 -10.60 1.97
C GLN A 92 -29.03 -9.89 1.23
N ALA A 93 -30.15 -9.68 1.94
CA ALA A 93 -31.25 -8.87 1.42
C ALA A 93 -30.78 -7.44 1.12
N ASP A 94 -31.31 -6.87 0.04
CA ASP A 94 -31.06 -5.48 -0.34
C ASP A 94 -31.43 -4.50 0.80
N LEU A 95 -30.71 -3.39 0.86
CA LEU A 95 -30.94 -2.26 1.77
C LEU A 95 -31.84 -1.24 1.06
N SER A 96 -33.03 -1.01 1.61
CA SER A 96 -33.95 0.00 1.10
C SER A 96 -33.42 1.42 1.31
N PRO A 97 -33.90 2.43 0.55
CA PRO A 97 -33.56 3.83 0.77
C PRO A 97 -33.67 4.25 2.25
N GLY A 98 -32.61 4.84 2.80
CA GLY A 98 -32.54 5.28 4.21
C GLY A 98 -32.27 4.18 5.23
N GLU A 99 -32.26 2.90 4.84
CA GLU A 99 -32.03 1.79 5.74
C GLU A 99 -30.55 1.68 6.15
N THR A 100 -30.32 1.19 7.35
CA THR A 100 -28.99 0.98 7.95
C THR A 100 -28.86 -0.47 8.41
N ARG A 101 -27.67 -1.06 8.22
CA ARG A 101 -27.36 -2.43 8.66
C ARG A 101 -25.90 -2.59 9.04
N LEU A 102 -25.65 -3.38 10.08
CA LEU A 102 -24.31 -3.82 10.45
C LEU A 102 -23.89 -5.01 9.58
N LEU A 103 -22.70 -4.93 9.00
CA LEU A 103 -22.09 -5.99 8.21
C LEU A 103 -20.72 -6.36 8.78
N ALA A 104 -20.36 -7.62 8.62
CA ALA A 104 -18.99 -8.08 8.80
C ALA A 104 -18.30 -8.17 7.43
N PRO A 105 -17.02 -7.80 7.31
CA PRO A 105 -16.24 -8.09 6.13
C PRO A 105 -16.02 -9.61 5.93
N PRO A 106 -15.77 -10.10 4.71
CA PRO A 106 -15.81 -9.35 3.46
C PRO A 106 -17.26 -9.07 3.04
N ALA A 107 -17.57 -7.83 2.67
CA ALA A 107 -18.88 -7.45 2.16
C ALA A 107 -18.78 -6.69 0.84
N LEU A 108 -19.63 -7.05 -0.12
CA LEU A 108 -19.75 -6.41 -1.42
C LEU A 108 -21.10 -5.72 -1.55
N LEU A 109 -21.05 -4.39 -1.69
CA LEU A 109 -22.19 -3.49 -1.86
C LEU A 109 -22.24 -3.06 -3.32
N GLN A 110 -23.39 -3.18 -3.98
CA GLN A 110 -23.58 -2.83 -5.39
C GLN A 110 -24.68 -1.80 -5.57
N PHE A 111 -24.41 -0.80 -6.41
CA PHE A 111 -25.33 0.27 -6.76
C PHE A 111 -25.08 0.71 -8.21
N GLY A 112 -26.07 0.50 -9.08
CA GLY A 112 -25.90 0.71 -10.53
C GLY A 112 -24.78 -0.17 -11.10
N SER A 113 -23.92 0.43 -11.92
CA SER A 113 -22.71 -0.19 -12.47
C SER A 113 -21.49 -0.17 -11.52
N TYR A 114 -21.67 0.33 -10.29
CA TYR A 114 -20.61 0.52 -9.31
C TYR A 114 -20.73 -0.45 -8.14
N ALA A 115 -19.59 -0.72 -7.52
CA ALA A 115 -19.54 -1.55 -6.33
C ALA A 115 -18.49 -1.05 -5.34
N VAL A 116 -18.74 -1.33 -4.06
CA VAL A 116 -17.83 -1.09 -2.96
C VAL A 116 -17.64 -2.41 -2.23
N ARG A 117 -16.39 -2.85 -2.08
CA ARG A 117 -16.03 -4.02 -1.30
C ARG A 117 -15.28 -3.57 -0.06
N VAL A 118 -15.74 -4.00 1.10
CA VAL A 118 -15.01 -3.86 2.37
C VAL A 118 -14.46 -5.22 2.70
N ASP A 119 -13.14 -5.32 2.79
CA ASP A 119 -12.45 -6.56 3.18
C ASP A 119 -12.15 -6.52 4.68
N PRO A 120 -11.96 -7.68 5.32
CA PRO A 120 -11.52 -7.70 6.71
C PRO A 120 -10.26 -6.86 6.84
N ALA A 121 -10.14 -6.12 7.95
CA ALA A 121 -8.83 -5.72 8.41
C ALA A 121 -8.05 -7.02 8.44
N GLU A 122 -7.01 -7.12 7.61
CA GLU A 122 -6.13 -8.28 7.63
C GLU A 122 -5.75 -8.42 9.10
N GLN A 123 -6.40 -9.37 9.81
CA GLN A 123 -5.86 -9.89 11.05
C GLN A 123 -4.45 -10.20 10.66
N LEU A 124 -3.47 -9.55 11.32
CA LEU A 124 -2.06 -9.89 11.28
C LEU A 124 -2.00 -11.36 10.92
N ASP A 125 -1.76 -11.63 9.63
CA ASP A 125 -1.99 -12.97 9.15
C ASP A 125 -0.91 -13.73 9.90
N GLU A 126 -1.27 -14.51 10.92
CA GLU A 126 -0.30 -15.37 11.61
C GLU A 126 0.29 -16.36 10.59
N SER A 127 -0.28 -16.43 9.38
CA SER A 127 0.23 -17.10 8.19
C SER A 127 1.25 -16.27 7.36
N LEU A 128 1.27 -14.93 7.44
CA LEU A 128 2.35 -14.12 6.89
C LEU A 128 3.47 -14.12 7.93
N GLU A 129 4.37 -15.10 7.85
CA GLU A 129 5.63 -15.08 8.58
C GLU A 129 6.44 -13.85 8.12
N LEU A 130 6.21 -12.72 8.78
CA LEU A 130 6.86 -11.45 8.54
C LEU A 130 8.17 -11.42 9.32
N GLU A 131 9.27 -11.57 8.59
CA GLU A 131 10.60 -11.53 9.15
C GLU A 131 11.11 -10.08 9.12
N GLY A 132 11.26 -9.47 10.31
CA GLY A 132 11.90 -8.17 10.45
C GLY A 132 13.42 -8.33 10.37
N LEU A 133 14.07 -7.59 9.46
CA LEU A 133 15.53 -7.58 9.40
C LEU A 133 16.10 -7.03 10.73
N PRO A 134 17.19 -7.60 11.27
CA PRO A 134 17.68 -7.29 12.62
C PRO A 134 18.13 -5.83 12.77
N GLU A 135 18.50 -5.18 11.67
CA GLU A 135 18.96 -3.78 11.67
C GLU A 135 17.78 -2.80 11.62
N ARG A 136 17.78 -1.80 12.51
CA ARG A 136 16.89 -0.65 12.42
C ARG A 136 17.35 0.27 11.30
N THR A 137 16.43 0.74 10.47
CA THR A 137 16.74 1.74 9.45
C THR A 137 17.23 3.02 10.15
N ALA A 138 18.45 3.45 9.84
CA ALA A 138 19.02 4.66 10.41
C ALA A 138 18.44 5.90 9.69
N PRO A 139 18.06 6.97 10.42
CA PRO A 139 17.68 8.22 9.79
C PRO A 139 18.83 8.82 8.97
N PRO A 140 18.54 9.58 7.90
CA PRO A 140 19.56 10.35 7.19
C PRO A 140 20.38 11.21 8.16
N GLY A 141 21.71 11.07 8.14
CA GLY A 141 22.63 11.80 9.03
C GLY A 141 22.90 11.14 10.39
N ALA A 142 22.20 10.06 10.75
CA ALA A 142 22.39 9.37 12.04
C ALA A 142 23.53 8.33 12.06
N GLY A 143 24.28 8.19 10.96
CA GLY A 143 25.58 7.53 10.93
C GLY A 143 25.75 6.52 9.80
N ILE A 144 26.74 6.80 8.93
CA ILE A 144 27.66 5.86 8.23
C ILE A 144 28.74 6.64 7.44
N PHE A 145 28.55 7.93 7.14
CA PHE A 145 29.60 8.79 6.55
C PHE A 145 29.82 10.07 7.36
N GLY A 146 30.66 9.97 8.39
CA GLY A 146 31.20 11.12 9.10
C GLY A 146 32.27 11.81 8.26
N PHE A 147 31.87 12.69 7.33
CA PHE A 147 32.77 13.70 6.79
C PHE A 147 32.45 15.06 7.42
N GLY A 148 33.27 15.46 8.39
CA GLY A 148 33.60 16.86 8.61
C GLY A 148 32.87 17.62 9.72
N THR A 149 33.28 17.41 10.98
CA THR A 149 33.45 18.51 11.94
C THR A 149 34.79 18.32 12.67
N PRO A 150 35.77 19.22 12.51
CA PRO A 150 37.02 19.14 13.25
C PRO A 150 36.76 19.66 14.67
N GLY A 151 36.64 18.77 15.66
CA GLY A 151 36.58 19.23 17.04
C GLY A 151 36.02 18.31 18.13
N ALA A 152 35.80 17.01 17.90
CA ALA A 152 35.40 16.11 18.97
C ALA A 152 36.16 14.78 18.90
N ALA A 153 36.54 14.30 20.09
CA ALA A 153 37.50 13.25 20.37
C ALA A 153 37.37 11.97 19.52
N ALA A 154 38.53 11.39 19.19
CA ALA A 154 38.71 10.21 18.37
C ALA A 154 37.85 9.02 18.82
N ALA A 155 36.83 8.70 18.03
CA ALA A 155 36.26 7.36 17.98
C ALA A 155 37.26 6.42 17.28
N PRO A 156 37.35 5.14 17.70
CA PRO A 156 38.23 4.18 17.04
C PRO A 156 37.82 4.00 15.57
N PRO A 157 38.77 3.75 14.65
CA PRO A 157 38.46 3.55 13.24
C PRO A 157 37.53 2.34 13.08
N THR A 158 36.38 2.56 12.45
CA THR A 158 35.51 1.48 11.98
C THR A 158 36.29 0.61 10.98
N PRO A 159 36.28 -0.72 11.14
CA PRO A 159 36.92 -1.59 10.16
C PRO A 159 36.23 -1.44 8.80
N PRO A 160 36.96 -1.52 7.67
CA PRO A 160 36.35 -1.51 6.35
C PRO A 160 35.38 -2.70 6.25
N ILE A 161 34.22 -2.46 5.64
CA ILE A 161 33.25 -3.50 5.29
C ILE A 161 33.98 -4.52 4.41
N ARG A 162 34.26 -5.69 4.98
CA ARG A 162 34.80 -6.82 4.22
C ARG A 162 33.62 -7.53 3.57
N ILE A 163 33.47 -7.35 2.26
CA ILE A 163 32.55 -8.16 1.47
C ILE A 163 33.15 -9.57 1.44
N SER A 164 32.59 -10.47 2.24
CA SER A 164 33.04 -11.86 2.34
C SER A 164 32.78 -12.60 1.02
N SER A 165 33.84 -13.13 0.42
CA SER A 165 33.88 -13.87 -0.84
C SER A 165 33.30 -15.30 -0.77
N SER A 166 32.16 -15.49 -0.11
CA SER A 166 31.53 -16.82 0.04
C SER A 166 30.24 -17.02 -0.78
N GLY A 167 29.87 -16.04 -1.60
CA GLY A 167 28.89 -16.21 -2.67
C GLY A 167 29.46 -15.51 -3.88
N THR A 168 29.54 -16.20 -5.00
CA THR A 168 30.05 -15.67 -6.27
C THR A 168 29.19 -14.50 -6.74
N PHE A 169 29.51 -13.28 -6.30
CA PHE A 169 29.04 -12.07 -6.96
C PHE A 169 29.88 -11.89 -8.22
N ASP A 170 29.23 -11.90 -9.37
CA ASP A 170 29.87 -11.59 -10.64
C ASP A 170 30.27 -10.11 -10.67
N GLU A 171 31.46 -9.81 -11.19
CA GLU A 171 32.02 -8.45 -11.26
C GLU A 171 31.10 -7.52 -12.07
N SER A 172 30.43 -8.07 -13.08
CA SER A 172 29.42 -7.35 -13.87
C SER A 172 28.19 -6.97 -13.05
N SER A 173 27.74 -7.85 -12.14
CA SER A 173 26.59 -7.61 -11.27
C SER A 173 26.89 -6.55 -10.21
N LEU A 174 28.15 -6.47 -9.75
CA LEU A 174 28.58 -5.42 -8.83
C LEU A 174 28.63 -4.05 -9.51
N LEU A 175 29.14 -3.98 -10.75
CA LEU A 175 29.13 -2.75 -11.54
C LEU A 175 27.71 -2.29 -11.85
N GLN A 176 26.83 -3.22 -12.25
CA GLN A 176 25.41 -2.91 -12.48
C GLN A 176 24.70 -2.44 -11.21
N TRP A 177 25.00 -3.04 -10.05
CA TRP A 177 24.50 -2.59 -8.76
C TRP A 177 24.98 -1.17 -8.44
N LEU A 178 26.28 -0.90 -8.63
CA LEU A 178 26.88 0.41 -8.39
C LEU A 178 26.30 1.49 -9.32
N GLU A 179 26.16 1.20 -10.61
CA GLU A 179 25.53 2.09 -11.60
C GLU A 179 24.07 2.40 -11.24
N THR A 180 23.33 1.38 -10.78
CA THR A 180 21.92 1.54 -10.36
C THR A 180 21.81 2.40 -9.11
N VAL A 181 22.66 2.17 -8.11
CA VAL A 181 22.73 2.97 -6.88
C VAL A 181 23.14 4.42 -7.18
N MET A 182 24.12 4.61 -8.08
CA MET A 182 24.54 5.94 -8.54
C MET A 182 23.45 6.67 -9.29
N GLY A 183 22.67 5.98 -10.15
CA GLY A 183 21.51 6.56 -10.82
C GLY A 183 20.47 7.08 -9.84
N VAL A 184 20.15 6.29 -8.81
CA VAL A 184 19.24 6.70 -7.72
C VAL A 184 19.77 7.93 -6.98
N PHE A 185 21.06 7.98 -6.63
CA PHE A 185 21.63 9.15 -5.95
C PHE A 185 21.69 10.40 -6.83
N GLN A 186 22.05 10.26 -8.11
CA GLN A 186 22.05 11.38 -9.06
C GLN A 186 20.65 11.93 -9.31
N SER A 187 19.62 11.09 -9.24
CA SER A 187 18.23 11.52 -9.38
C SER A 187 17.61 12.01 -8.08
N ALA A 188 18.12 11.61 -6.92
CA ALA A 188 17.79 12.28 -5.66
C ALA A 188 18.24 13.75 -5.66
N ALA A 189 19.34 14.06 -6.36
CA ALA A 189 19.78 15.44 -6.60
C ALA A 189 18.85 16.20 -7.58
N ASN A 190 18.02 15.48 -8.34
CA ASN A 190 17.03 16.01 -9.27
C ASN A 190 15.62 15.49 -8.90
N SER A 191 15.07 16.01 -7.80
CA SER A 191 13.98 15.45 -6.99
C SER A 191 12.73 14.90 -7.71
N HIS A 192 12.45 15.34 -8.95
CA HIS A 192 11.28 14.91 -9.72
C HIS A 192 11.35 13.47 -10.22
N ASP A 193 12.55 12.94 -10.52
CA ASP A 193 12.69 11.59 -11.11
C ASP A 193 13.04 10.51 -10.08
N PHE A 194 13.40 10.93 -8.86
CA PHE A 194 13.81 10.04 -7.78
C PHE A 194 12.82 8.91 -7.50
N PRO A 195 11.49 9.15 -7.39
CA PRO A 195 10.56 8.06 -7.05
C PRO A 195 10.51 6.93 -8.07
N MET A 196 10.50 7.29 -9.37
CA MET A 196 10.49 6.30 -10.45
C MET A 196 11.81 5.54 -10.54
N GLN A 197 12.93 6.22 -10.32
CA GLN A 197 14.24 5.56 -10.32
C GLN A 197 14.45 4.64 -9.11
N ALA A 198 13.96 5.03 -7.92
CA ALA A 198 13.99 4.18 -6.75
C ALA A 198 13.18 2.89 -6.96
N ALA A 199 11.95 3.00 -7.51
CA ALA A 199 11.13 1.83 -7.84
C ALA A 199 11.83 0.91 -8.87
N ARG A 200 12.44 1.46 -9.91
CA ARG A 200 13.22 0.69 -10.90
C ARG A 200 14.43 0.00 -10.29
N ALA A 201 15.16 0.70 -9.43
CA ALA A 201 16.35 0.17 -8.78
C ALA A 201 16.03 -1.06 -7.92
N VAL A 202 14.90 -1.05 -7.20
CA VAL A 202 14.47 -2.21 -6.40
C VAL A 202 14.20 -3.42 -7.27
N VAL A 203 13.46 -3.25 -8.36
CA VAL A 203 13.16 -4.33 -9.31
C VAL A 203 14.47 -4.91 -9.87
N ASN A 204 15.40 -4.05 -10.30
CA ASN A 204 16.64 -4.47 -10.94
C ASN A 204 17.67 -5.07 -9.97
N ILE A 205 17.77 -4.55 -8.74
CA ILE A 205 18.77 -4.97 -7.74
C ILE A 205 18.29 -6.19 -6.95
N VAL A 206 17.03 -6.18 -6.52
CA VAL A 206 16.47 -7.21 -5.63
C VAL A 206 15.84 -8.37 -6.41
N GLY A 207 15.56 -8.17 -7.71
CA GLY A 207 14.93 -9.18 -8.56
C GLY A 207 13.45 -9.36 -8.24
N LEU A 208 12.75 -8.27 -7.93
CA LEU A 208 11.30 -8.22 -7.72
C LEU A 208 10.58 -8.08 -9.07
N ASP A 209 9.31 -8.45 -9.12
CA ASP A 209 8.50 -8.28 -10.33
C ASP A 209 7.86 -6.90 -10.38
N THR A 210 7.49 -6.37 -9.22
CA THR A 210 6.92 -5.03 -9.10
C THR A 210 7.46 -4.34 -7.85
N ALA A 211 7.76 -3.06 -7.95
CA ALA A 211 8.10 -2.21 -6.82
C ALA A 211 7.48 -0.82 -6.93
N ALA A 212 7.19 -0.22 -5.78
CA ALA A 212 6.69 1.13 -5.69
C ALA A 212 7.40 1.93 -4.61
N MET A 213 7.50 3.23 -4.86
CA MET A 213 7.79 4.20 -3.83
C MET A 213 6.47 4.80 -3.33
N LEU A 214 6.26 4.72 -2.02
CA LEU A 214 5.07 5.19 -1.35
C LEU A 214 5.42 6.38 -0.47
N ARG A 215 4.56 7.38 -0.44
CA ARG A 215 4.61 8.51 0.48
C ARG A 215 3.63 8.28 1.62
N CYS A 216 4.09 8.51 2.84
CA CYS A 216 3.24 8.48 4.02
C CYS A 216 2.65 9.89 4.26
N SER A 217 1.34 9.97 4.44
CA SER A 217 0.65 11.17 4.91
C SER A 217 0.89 11.36 6.40
N ALA A 218 0.80 12.60 6.89
CA ALA A 218 0.84 12.89 8.34
C ALA A 218 -0.27 12.15 9.13
N THR A 219 -1.32 11.70 8.46
CA THR A 219 -2.42 10.90 9.04
C THR A 219 -2.20 9.39 8.95
N GLY A 220 -1.05 8.92 8.45
CA GLY A 220 -0.71 7.48 8.31
C GLY A 220 -1.22 6.83 7.01
N GLY A 221 -1.88 7.58 6.13
CA GLY A 221 -2.31 7.09 4.81
C GLY A 221 -1.15 6.94 3.82
N TRP A 222 -1.19 5.92 2.96
CA TRP A 222 -0.15 5.66 1.95
C TRP A 222 -0.61 6.06 0.55
N ALA A 223 0.21 6.85 -0.15
CA ALA A 223 0.01 7.21 -1.54
C ALA A 223 1.16 6.69 -2.42
N THR A 224 0.84 6.07 -3.55
CA THR A 224 1.87 5.62 -4.50
C THR A 224 2.41 6.83 -5.27
N GLU A 225 3.70 7.11 -5.13
CA GLU A 225 4.37 8.17 -5.91
C GLU A 225 4.90 7.65 -7.24
N ALA A 226 5.40 6.43 -7.24
CA ALA A 226 5.86 5.76 -8.45
C ALA A 226 5.70 4.26 -8.33
N LEU A 227 5.38 3.62 -9.45
CA LEU A 227 5.23 2.18 -9.60
C LEU A 227 6.06 1.74 -10.81
N HIS A 228 6.87 0.71 -10.64
CA HIS A 228 7.56 0.04 -11.72
C HIS A 228 7.28 -1.46 -11.66
N SER A 229 6.86 -2.03 -12.78
CA SER A 229 6.57 -3.46 -12.91
C SER A 229 7.18 -4.02 -14.19
N ASN A 230 7.72 -5.23 -14.08
CA ASN A 230 8.12 -6.06 -15.21
C ASN A 230 6.95 -6.89 -15.77
N LEU A 231 5.82 -6.90 -15.05
CA LEU A 231 4.58 -7.54 -15.46
C LEU A 231 3.74 -6.48 -16.19
N GLY A 232 3.43 -6.71 -17.48
CA GLY A 232 2.86 -5.67 -18.38
C GLY A 232 1.68 -4.86 -17.82
N ASP A 233 1.39 -3.71 -18.45
CA ASP A 233 0.53 -2.61 -17.94
C ASP A 233 -0.82 -3.00 -17.31
N ALA A 234 -1.45 -4.09 -17.79
CA ALA A 234 -2.71 -4.58 -17.24
C ALA A 234 -2.57 -5.12 -15.79
N GLN A 235 -1.43 -5.74 -15.46
CA GLN A 235 -1.17 -6.27 -14.12
C GLN A 235 -0.70 -5.16 -13.17
N ALA A 236 0.12 -4.22 -13.65
CA ALA A 236 0.50 -3.01 -12.92
C ALA A 236 -0.73 -2.19 -12.48
N SER A 237 -1.77 -2.11 -13.32
CA SER A 237 -3.03 -1.41 -12.99
C SER A 237 -3.82 -2.06 -11.83
N SER A 238 -3.55 -3.33 -11.52
CA SER A 238 -4.19 -4.10 -10.44
C SER A 238 -3.32 -4.23 -9.18
N TRP A 239 -2.09 -3.74 -9.23
CA TRP A 239 -1.11 -3.85 -8.17
C TRP A 239 -1.41 -2.92 -7.00
N LEU A 240 -1.26 -3.41 -5.77
CA LEU A 240 -1.42 -2.66 -4.53
C LEU A 240 -0.46 -3.18 -3.46
N PRO A 241 0.08 -2.30 -2.61
CA PRO A 241 0.92 -2.72 -1.51
C PRO A 241 0.08 -3.27 -0.33
N SER A 242 0.58 -4.32 0.30
CA SER A 242 0.02 -4.87 1.55
C SER A 242 0.05 -3.83 2.66
N GLN A 243 -1.13 -3.48 3.17
CA GLN A 243 -1.27 -2.50 4.24
C GLN A 243 -0.73 -3.03 5.56
N THR A 244 -0.85 -4.33 5.82
CA THR A 244 -0.30 -4.98 7.04
C THR A 244 1.20 -4.81 7.15
N LEU A 245 1.91 -5.05 6.04
CA LEU A 245 3.36 -4.87 5.98
C LEU A 245 3.73 -3.40 6.21
N LEU A 246 3.01 -2.47 5.57
CA LEU A 246 3.25 -1.04 5.68
C LEU A 246 2.94 -0.47 7.08
N SER A 247 1.87 -0.92 7.72
CA SER A 247 1.54 -0.55 9.11
C SER A 247 2.65 -0.98 10.07
N ARG A 248 3.23 -2.17 9.85
CA ARG A 248 4.34 -2.67 10.66
C ARG A 248 5.63 -1.90 10.40
N VAL A 249 5.94 -1.59 9.14
CA VAL A 249 7.05 -0.71 8.74
C VAL A 249 6.92 0.66 9.40
N HIS A 250 5.72 1.25 9.38
CA HIS A 250 5.44 2.55 9.99
C HIS A 250 5.69 2.52 11.50
N ARG A 251 5.10 1.53 12.19
CA ARG A 251 5.16 1.41 13.65
C ARG A 251 6.56 1.09 14.15
N GLU A 252 7.23 0.14 13.51
CA GLU A 252 8.51 -0.40 14.00
C GLU A 252 9.72 0.29 13.39
N ARG A 253 9.55 1.11 12.34
CA ARG A 253 10.62 1.81 11.61
C ARG A 253 11.73 0.85 11.16
N ARG A 254 11.31 -0.32 10.64
CA ARG A 254 12.18 -1.43 10.23
C ARG A 254 11.74 -2.00 8.90
N THR A 255 12.68 -2.58 8.18
CA THR A 255 12.41 -3.34 6.97
C THR A 255 11.83 -4.70 7.32
N PHE A 256 10.72 -5.06 6.68
CA PHE A 256 10.06 -6.35 6.82
C PHE A 256 10.01 -7.07 5.48
N ARG A 257 10.15 -8.39 5.52
CA ARG A 257 9.92 -9.26 4.36
C ARG A 257 8.96 -10.39 4.71
N HIS A 258 8.22 -10.85 3.71
CA HIS A 258 7.52 -12.11 3.74
C HIS A 258 8.12 -13.01 2.66
N VAL A 259 8.60 -14.19 3.06
CA VAL A 259 9.01 -15.24 2.13
C VAL A 259 8.14 -16.45 2.44
N PRO A 260 7.30 -16.91 1.52
CA PRO A 260 6.44 -18.04 1.79
C PRO A 260 7.22 -19.35 1.90
N SER A 261 6.90 -20.15 2.93
CA SER A 261 7.51 -21.45 3.18
C SER A 261 7.09 -22.46 2.11
N MET A 262 8.03 -22.84 1.24
CA MET A 262 7.89 -23.90 0.22
C MET A 262 7.94 -25.28 0.89
N GLY A 263 6.87 -25.66 1.59
CA GLY A 263 6.68 -27.02 2.12
C GLY A 263 6.02 -27.95 1.09
N SER A 264 6.34 -29.24 1.10
CA SER A 264 5.80 -30.24 0.16
C SER A 264 4.31 -30.59 0.37
N ASP A 265 3.61 -29.89 1.26
CA ASP A 265 2.23 -30.19 1.67
C ASP A 265 1.29 -28.97 1.52
N THR A 266 1.70 -27.98 0.72
CA THR A 266 0.91 -26.77 0.50
C THR A 266 -0.27 -27.06 -0.45
N PRO A 267 -1.54 -26.89 -0.04
CA PRO A 267 -2.70 -27.14 -0.89
C PRO A 267 -2.68 -26.26 -2.16
N ARG A 268 -3.16 -26.82 -3.29
CA ARG A 268 -3.20 -26.15 -4.61
C ARG A 268 -3.90 -24.77 -4.62
N SER A 269 -4.68 -24.44 -3.58
CA SER A 269 -5.31 -23.13 -3.40
C SER A 269 -4.34 -22.01 -3.00
N LEU A 270 -3.08 -22.32 -2.68
CA LEU A 270 -2.02 -21.36 -2.36
C LEU A 270 -1.05 -21.17 -3.55
N GLN A 271 -1.49 -21.36 -4.79
CA GLN A 271 -0.62 -21.23 -5.98
C GLN A 271 -0.27 -19.79 -6.39
N ASP A 272 -0.73 -18.77 -5.66
CA ASP A 272 -0.47 -17.34 -5.92
C ASP A 272 0.41 -16.70 -4.84
N VAL A 273 1.38 -17.43 -4.26
CA VAL A 273 2.17 -16.85 -3.16
C VAL A 273 3.20 -15.84 -3.67
N CYS A 274 3.04 -14.61 -3.21
CA CYS A 274 3.92 -13.48 -3.51
C CYS A 274 4.94 -13.32 -2.37
N ALA A 275 6.23 -13.29 -2.69
CA ALA A 275 7.22 -12.80 -1.73
C ALA A 275 7.09 -11.26 -1.64
N LEU A 276 7.10 -10.71 -0.44
CA LEU A 276 6.87 -9.28 -0.19
C LEU A 276 8.05 -8.67 0.55
N VAL A 277 8.36 -7.40 0.28
CA VAL A 277 9.33 -6.63 1.07
C VAL A 277 8.88 -5.18 1.18
N ALA A 278 9.08 -4.58 2.34
CA ALA A 278 8.90 -3.16 2.52
C ALA A 278 9.93 -2.58 3.49
N ALA A 279 10.52 -1.45 3.11
CA ALA A 279 11.52 -0.70 3.88
C ALA A 279 11.03 0.74 4.13
N PRO A 280 11.16 1.28 5.35
CA PRO A 280 10.76 2.65 5.64
C PRO A 280 11.75 3.66 5.04
N ILE A 281 11.23 4.81 4.63
CA ILE A 281 12.00 6.02 4.30
C ILE A 281 11.78 6.99 5.46
N LEU A 282 12.87 7.40 6.10
CA LEU A 282 12.84 8.25 7.30
C LEU A 282 13.28 9.67 6.97
N ASP A 283 12.72 10.65 7.68
CA ASP A 283 13.27 12.01 7.72
C ASP A 283 14.44 12.12 8.71
N GLY A 284 15.03 13.31 8.83
CA GLY A 284 16.15 13.57 9.74
C GLY A 284 15.81 13.45 11.23
N ALA A 285 14.52 13.45 11.60
CA ALA A 285 14.06 13.21 12.96
C ALA A 285 13.82 11.70 13.23
N GLY A 286 13.88 10.86 12.20
CA GLY A 286 13.58 9.43 12.29
C GLY A 286 12.10 9.11 12.13
N GLU A 287 11.28 10.04 11.64
CA GLU A 287 9.88 9.79 11.32
C GLU A 287 9.69 9.21 9.92
N VAL A 288 8.71 8.34 9.77
CA VAL A 288 8.44 7.64 8.50
C VAL A 288 7.72 8.58 7.54
N ILE A 289 8.41 9.01 6.49
CA ILE A 289 7.85 9.89 5.44
C ILE A 289 7.45 9.12 4.20
N GLY A 290 7.85 7.85 4.11
CA GLY A 290 7.56 7.00 2.96
C GLY A 290 7.99 5.56 3.18
N ALA A 291 7.76 4.74 2.18
CA ALA A 291 8.21 3.35 2.16
C ALA A 291 8.57 2.93 0.74
N LEU A 292 9.56 2.07 0.64
CA LEU A 292 9.89 1.35 -0.57
C LEU A 292 9.32 -0.05 -0.45
N TYR A 293 8.38 -0.40 -1.32
CA TYR A 293 7.62 -1.64 -1.26
C TYR A 293 7.84 -2.43 -2.56
N GLY A 294 7.89 -3.76 -2.48
CA GLY A 294 7.82 -4.58 -3.68
C GLY A 294 7.34 -6.00 -3.44
N ASP A 295 6.92 -6.63 -4.53
CA ASP A 295 6.50 -8.02 -4.56
C ASP A 295 7.19 -8.82 -5.68
N ARG A 296 7.22 -10.13 -5.48
CA ARG A 296 7.62 -11.11 -6.49
C ARG A 296 6.55 -12.19 -6.57
N ARG A 297 5.94 -12.34 -7.74
CA ARG A 297 4.90 -13.32 -8.04
C ARG A 297 5.56 -14.55 -8.66
N LEU A 298 5.35 -15.70 -8.04
CA LEU A 298 5.75 -16.96 -8.66
C LEU A 298 4.81 -17.25 -9.82
N THR A 299 5.25 -16.97 -11.05
CA THR A 299 4.51 -17.36 -12.25
C THR A 299 4.59 -18.87 -12.39
N VAL A 300 3.48 -19.58 -12.15
CA VAL A 300 3.39 -20.99 -12.53
C VAL A 300 3.37 -21.05 -14.05
N ALA A 301 4.47 -21.48 -14.66
CA ALA A 301 4.52 -21.76 -16.08
C ALA A 301 3.44 -22.79 -16.42
N SER A 302 2.39 -22.35 -17.11
CA SER A 302 1.37 -23.23 -17.65
C SER A 302 2.04 -24.06 -18.75
N SER A 303 2.30 -25.34 -18.47
CA SER A 303 2.73 -26.32 -19.46
C SER A 303 1.53 -27.03 -20.06
#